data_AF-A0A5Q4BAB9-F1
#
_entry.id   AF-A0A5Q4BAB9-F1
#
_cell.length_a   1.000
_cell.length_b   1.000
_cell.length_c   1.000
_cell.angle_alpha   90.00
_cell.angle_beta   90.00
_cell.angle_gamma   90.00
#
_symmetry.space_group_name_H-M   'P 1'
#
loop_
_entity.id
_entity.type
_entity.pdbx_description
1 polymer ?
#
loop_
_entity_poly.entity_id
_entity_poly.type
_entity_poly.pdbx_seq_one_letter_code
_entity_poly.pdbx_strand_id
1 'polypeptide(L)'
;MDQSASVFSQRGSALFVSFVPSLTARPVFFPTTNPELSFLIAQSFVTSNKQVTGPIHYNLRVVECSMAGAYLNAALNPRGTELPRDASPLGISLHGFHDAYFARNKQPRRDGASREEAAEAQLRELIAVTEDTLTNPEGYTREEIAGVLGVSPAELEQIFMSKLSVRADRFKLRQRALHVFEEALRVLQFMKVLEQEAPAPAPASGAAAAADDTTAYNRRLGAVLNATQDSCRDLYECSAPEIDELCRIARDNGSYGSRLTGAGWGGCTVHMVPADKVAAVTEAWEREYYSKRELTAEQREGAVVVSRPGSGSAAYLLKDG
;
A
#
# COMPACT_ATOMS: atom_id res chain seq x y z
N MET A 1 -0.31 7.83 8.19
CA MET A 1 -0.80 8.01 6.81
C MET A 1 -2.17 8.67 6.84
N ASP A 2 -3.17 8.04 7.45
CA ASP A 2 -4.56 8.52 7.50
C ASP A 2 -4.70 9.95 8.03
N GLN A 3 -4.01 10.27 9.13
CA GLN A 3 -3.99 11.62 9.69
C GLN A 3 -3.37 12.62 8.73
N SER A 4 -2.27 12.24 8.06
CA SER A 4 -1.59 13.08 7.08
C SER A 4 -2.50 13.38 5.88
N ALA A 5 -3.22 12.37 5.37
CA ALA A 5 -4.19 12.56 4.30
C ALA A 5 -5.36 13.45 4.75
N SER A 6 -5.88 13.25 5.96
CA SER A 6 -6.98 14.09 6.48
C SER A 6 -6.58 15.56 6.61
N VAL A 7 -5.34 15.85 6.98
CA VAL A 7 -4.89 17.23 7.28
C VAL A 7 -4.32 17.93 6.04
N PHE A 8 -3.47 17.26 5.26
CA PHE A 8 -2.67 17.90 4.20
C PHE A 8 -3.26 17.78 2.80
N SER A 9 -4.43 17.14 2.63
CA SER A 9 -5.05 17.01 1.31
C SER A 9 -5.40 18.36 0.70
N GLN A 10 -5.08 18.52 -0.58
CA GLN A 10 -5.49 19.66 -1.39
C GLN A 10 -6.47 19.18 -2.46
N ARG A 11 -7.59 19.89 -2.59
CA ARG A 11 -8.63 19.59 -3.58
C ARG A 11 -8.03 19.45 -4.99
N GLY A 12 -8.36 18.35 -5.66
CA GLY A 12 -7.86 18.06 -7.01
C GLY A 12 -6.47 17.41 -7.07
N SER A 13 -5.87 17.05 -5.92
CA SER A 13 -4.58 16.37 -5.88
C SER A 13 -4.61 15.15 -4.95
N ALA A 14 -3.88 14.09 -5.33
CA ALA A 14 -3.44 13.08 -4.37
C ALA A 14 -2.30 13.64 -3.51
N LEU A 15 -1.83 12.84 -2.54
CA LEU A 15 -0.82 13.26 -1.59
C LEU A 15 0.32 12.25 -1.54
N PHE A 16 1.55 12.69 -1.81
CA PHE A 16 2.75 11.91 -1.56
C PHE A 16 3.26 12.23 -0.16
N VAL A 17 3.18 11.24 0.73
CA VAL A 17 3.55 11.36 2.14
C VAL A 17 4.83 10.58 2.40
N SER A 18 5.86 11.25 2.92
CA SER A 18 7.05 10.59 3.48
C SER A 18 7.09 10.78 4.99
N PHE A 19 7.54 9.75 5.71
CA PHE A 19 7.68 9.77 7.17
C PHE A 19 9.14 9.97 7.63
N VAL A 20 10.10 9.71 6.74
CA VAL A 20 11.53 9.70 7.05
C VAL A 20 12.26 10.66 6.09
N PRO A 21 13.24 11.45 6.58
CA PRO A 21 13.65 11.61 7.99
C PRO A 21 12.65 12.42 8.84
N SER A 22 11.67 13.05 8.20
CA SER A 22 10.60 13.79 8.84
C SER A 22 9.31 13.67 8.04
N LEU A 23 8.18 13.92 8.70
CA LEU A 23 6.88 13.95 8.04
C LEU A 23 6.85 15.08 7.01
N THR A 24 6.70 14.70 5.75
CA THR A 24 6.47 15.62 4.63
C THR A 24 5.27 15.13 3.84
N ALA A 25 4.51 16.07 3.31
CA ALA A 25 3.34 15.77 2.50
C ALA A 25 3.30 16.79 1.36
N ARG A 26 3.37 16.31 0.11
CA ARG A 26 3.27 17.16 -1.08
C ARG A 26 2.09 16.75 -1.95
N PRO A 27 1.38 17.71 -2.55
CA PRO A 27 0.34 17.38 -3.52
C PRO A 27 0.95 16.70 -4.75
N VAL A 28 0.16 15.81 -5.35
CA VAL A 28 0.46 15.10 -6.59
C VAL A 28 -0.75 15.21 -7.50
N PHE A 29 -0.55 15.76 -8.69
CA PHE A 29 -1.63 16.00 -9.64
C PHE A 29 -1.65 14.90 -10.69
N PHE A 30 -2.86 14.43 -11.02
CA PHE A 30 -3.05 13.57 -12.18
C PHE A 30 -3.07 14.44 -13.44
N PRO A 31 -2.38 14.03 -14.52
CA PRO A 31 -2.50 14.72 -15.80
C PRO A 31 -3.90 14.53 -16.37
N THR A 32 -4.30 15.44 -17.25
CA THR A 32 -5.49 15.24 -18.08
C THR A 32 -5.28 14.03 -18.98
N THR A 33 -6.28 13.15 -19.03
CA THR A 33 -6.25 11.87 -19.74
C THR A 33 -7.47 11.77 -20.66
N ASN A 34 -7.35 10.99 -21.73
CA ASN A 34 -8.44 10.68 -22.64
C ASN A 34 -8.43 9.16 -22.92
N PRO A 35 -9.40 8.39 -22.42
CA PRO A 35 -10.55 8.84 -21.61
C PRO A 35 -10.12 9.39 -20.24
N GLU A 36 -10.91 10.34 -19.71
CA GLU A 36 -10.68 10.96 -18.39
C GLU A 36 -10.70 9.89 -17.29
N LEU A 37 -9.72 9.93 -16.39
CA LEU A 37 -9.69 9.05 -15.23
C LEU A 37 -10.71 9.45 -14.16
N SER A 38 -11.44 8.46 -13.65
CA SER A 38 -12.29 8.55 -12.46
C SER A 38 -11.85 7.51 -11.43
N PHE A 39 -11.99 7.85 -10.14
CA PHE A 39 -11.76 6.92 -9.05
C PHE A 39 -13.09 6.53 -8.40
N LEU A 40 -13.38 5.23 -8.39
CA LEU A 40 -14.53 4.68 -7.69
C LEU A 40 -14.06 4.04 -6.40
N ILE A 41 -14.83 4.25 -5.33
CA ILE A 41 -14.69 3.53 -4.07
C ILE A 41 -15.89 2.62 -3.93
N ALA A 42 -15.67 1.32 -3.80
CA ALA A 42 -16.72 0.33 -3.58
C ALA A 42 -16.56 -0.29 -2.19
N GLN A 43 -17.66 -0.46 -1.48
CA GLN A 43 -17.66 -1.07 -0.14
C GLN A 43 -17.95 -2.57 -0.26
N SER A 44 -17.16 -3.39 0.43
CA SER A 44 -17.39 -4.85 0.49
C SER A 44 -18.56 -5.23 1.40
N PHE A 45 -18.92 -4.34 2.34
CA PHE A 45 -19.80 -4.62 3.48
C PHE A 45 -19.31 -5.74 4.42
N VAL A 46 -18.03 -6.12 4.32
CA VAL A 46 -17.37 -6.98 5.31
C VAL A 46 -16.72 -6.10 6.36
N THR A 47 -17.14 -6.26 7.61
CA THR A 47 -16.55 -5.54 8.74
C THR A 47 -15.19 -6.11 9.11
N SER A 48 -14.14 -5.32 8.91
CA SER A 48 -12.80 -5.60 9.45
C SER A 48 -12.76 -5.21 10.93
N ASN A 49 -13.07 -6.16 11.83
CA ASN A 49 -13.08 -5.91 13.28
C ASN A 49 -11.67 -5.94 13.87
N LYS A 50 -10.93 -4.84 13.66
CA LYS A 50 -9.51 -4.69 14.03
C LYS A 50 -9.19 -5.01 15.49
N GLN A 51 -10.11 -4.72 16.43
CA GLN A 51 -9.89 -4.97 17.85
C GLN A 51 -9.93 -6.48 18.17
N VAL A 52 -10.87 -7.20 17.57
CA VAL A 52 -11.08 -8.64 17.84
C VAL A 52 -10.11 -9.50 17.04
N THR A 53 -9.92 -9.21 15.75
CA THR A 53 -9.07 -10.01 14.87
C THR A 53 -7.60 -9.56 14.88
N GLY A 54 -7.27 -8.49 15.61
CA GLY A 54 -5.91 -7.96 15.76
C GLY A 54 -4.85 -9.06 15.94
N PRO A 55 -5.01 -10.02 16.88
CA PRO A 55 -4.01 -11.05 17.13
C PRO A 55 -3.68 -11.99 15.98
N ILE A 56 -4.57 -12.13 15.00
CA ILE A 56 -4.37 -13.00 13.82
C ILE A 56 -4.21 -12.21 12.52
N HIS A 57 -4.57 -10.92 12.51
CA HIS A 57 -4.50 -10.03 11.35
C HIS A 57 -3.50 -8.89 11.60
N TYR A 58 -4.00 -7.70 11.97
CA TYR A 58 -3.20 -6.47 11.99
C TYR A 58 -1.97 -6.55 12.93
N ASN A 59 -2.15 -6.98 14.18
CA ASN A 59 -1.03 -7.07 15.13
C ASN A 59 -0.02 -8.13 14.67
N LEU A 60 -0.50 -9.26 14.14
CA LEU A 60 0.37 -10.30 13.60
C LEU A 60 1.24 -9.74 12.48
N ARG A 61 0.69 -8.95 11.54
CA ARG A 61 1.48 -8.33 10.47
C ARG A 61 2.53 -7.35 10.99
N VAL A 62 2.19 -6.55 12.00
CA VAL A 62 3.17 -5.66 12.65
C VAL A 62 4.34 -6.47 13.23
N VAL A 63 4.02 -7.55 13.96
CA VAL A 63 5.03 -8.43 14.56
C VAL A 63 5.87 -9.14 13.49
N GLU A 64 5.25 -9.71 12.46
CA GLU A 64 5.95 -10.38 11.36
C GLU A 64 6.93 -9.42 10.64
N CYS A 65 6.51 -8.18 10.35
CA CYS A 65 7.38 -7.18 9.72
C CYS A 65 8.55 -6.77 10.62
N SER A 66 8.31 -6.55 11.91
CA SER A 66 9.37 -6.20 12.86
C SER A 66 10.36 -7.35 13.08
N MET A 67 9.86 -8.59 13.20
CA MET A 67 10.69 -9.79 13.28
C MET A 67 11.51 -9.97 11.99
N ALA A 68 10.92 -9.74 10.82
CA ALA A 68 11.63 -9.84 9.55
C ALA A 68 12.78 -8.83 9.45
N GLY A 69 12.56 -7.57 9.86
CA GLY A 69 13.62 -6.56 9.93
C GLY A 69 14.77 -6.94 10.87
N ALA A 70 14.45 -7.45 12.07
CA ALA A 70 15.45 -7.92 13.02
C ALA A 70 16.21 -9.16 12.51
N TYR A 71 15.50 -10.11 11.90
CA TYR A 71 16.08 -11.33 11.33
C TYR A 71 17.06 -10.99 10.21
N LEU A 72 16.62 -10.19 9.22
CA LEU A 72 17.47 -9.79 8.11
C LEU A 72 18.71 -9.04 8.59
N ASN A 73 18.56 -8.17 9.59
CA ASN A 73 19.69 -7.49 10.21
C ASN A 73 20.69 -8.46 10.87
N ALA A 74 20.20 -9.42 11.66
CA ALA A 74 21.05 -10.41 12.33
C ALA A 74 21.75 -11.34 11.33
N ALA A 75 21.09 -11.67 10.21
CA ALA A 75 21.62 -12.55 9.18
C ALA A 75 22.62 -11.88 8.23
N LEU A 76 22.39 -10.63 7.85
CA LEU A 76 23.12 -9.96 6.77
C LEU A 76 24.13 -8.91 7.24
N ASN A 77 23.99 -8.37 8.46
CA ASN A 77 24.92 -7.39 9.01
C ASN A 77 25.88 -8.05 10.02
N PRO A 78 27.05 -7.43 10.30
CA PRO A 78 27.95 -7.91 11.35
C PRO A 78 27.24 -8.04 12.70
N ARG A 79 27.62 -9.06 13.48
CA ARG A 79 27.08 -9.28 14.83
C ARG A 79 27.17 -8.00 15.68
N GLY A 80 26.08 -7.70 16.38
CA GLY A 80 25.97 -6.49 17.22
C GLY A 80 25.56 -5.22 16.45
N THR A 81 25.22 -5.32 15.16
CA THR A 81 24.64 -4.18 14.45
C THR A 81 23.24 -3.87 14.99
N GLU A 82 23.06 -2.69 15.55
CA GLU A 82 21.77 -2.22 16.05
C GLU A 82 20.94 -1.56 14.93
N LEU A 83 19.64 -1.84 14.92
CA LEU A 83 18.70 -1.14 14.05
C LEU A 83 18.36 0.24 14.64
N PRO A 84 18.26 1.29 13.80
CA PRO A 84 17.77 2.58 14.28
C PRO A 84 16.33 2.44 14.77
N ARG A 85 16.04 3.05 15.92
CA ARG A 85 14.66 3.10 16.44
C ARG A 85 13.84 4.08 15.61
N ASP A 86 12.58 3.74 15.38
CA ASP A 86 11.63 4.58 14.69
C ASP A 86 10.28 4.66 15.42
N ALA A 87 9.31 5.34 14.80
CA ALA A 87 7.97 5.51 15.33
C ALA A 87 7.05 4.29 15.10
N SER A 88 7.58 3.15 14.63
CA SER A 88 6.78 1.93 14.50
C SER A 88 6.34 1.42 15.88
N PRO A 89 5.25 0.62 15.98
CA PRO A 89 4.71 0.19 17.28
C PRO A 89 5.71 -0.53 18.18
N LEU A 90 6.68 -1.23 17.58
CA LEU A 90 7.71 -2.00 18.29
C LEU A 90 9.09 -1.32 18.23
N GLY A 91 9.23 -0.19 17.53
CA GLY A 91 10.50 0.51 17.35
C GLY A 91 11.52 -0.24 16.49
N ILE A 92 11.07 -1.25 15.73
CA ILE A 92 11.86 -2.08 14.81
C ILE A 92 11.06 -2.18 13.51
N SER A 93 11.67 -1.81 12.38
CA SER A 93 11.04 -1.88 11.07
C SER A 93 12.00 -2.37 9.97
N LEU A 94 11.39 -2.70 8.84
CA LEU A 94 12.13 -3.02 7.61
C LEU A 94 12.84 -1.79 7.03
N HIS A 95 12.35 -0.57 7.27
CA HIS A 95 13.10 0.64 6.92
C HIS A 95 14.34 0.79 7.80
N GLY A 96 14.26 0.47 9.09
CA GLY A 96 15.44 0.46 9.95
C GLY A 96 16.51 -0.52 9.43
N PHE A 97 16.08 -1.69 8.95
CA PHE A 97 16.98 -2.63 8.28
C PHE A 97 17.55 -2.07 6.96
N HIS A 98 16.72 -1.44 6.11
CA HIS A 98 17.17 -0.75 4.89
C HIS A 98 18.34 0.19 5.20
N ASP A 99 18.18 1.08 6.18
CA ASP A 99 19.21 2.04 6.58
C ASP A 99 20.48 1.35 7.08
N ALA A 100 20.34 0.38 7.98
CA ALA A 100 21.47 -0.34 8.56
C ALA A 100 22.27 -1.12 7.50
N TYR A 101 21.57 -1.75 6.55
CA TYR A 101 22.16 -2.52 5.47
C TYR A 101 22.97 -1.61 4.52
N PHE A 102 22.41 -0.50 4.04
CA PHE A 102 23.12 0.40 3.11
C PHE A 102 24.07 1.40 3.77
N ALA A 103 24.05 1.52 5.10
CA ALA A 103 25.09 2.23 5.84
C ALA A 103 26.46 1.50 5.76
N ARG A 104 26.46 0.21 5.44
CA ARG A 104 27.67 -0.63 5.44
C ARG A 104 27.94 -1.37 4.14
N ASN A 105 26.92 -1.63 3.34
CA ASN A 105 27.09 -2.16 2.00
C ASN A 105 27.27 -1.04 0.98
N LYS A 106 27.98 -1.35 -0.12
CA LYS A 106 28.12 -0.40 -1.23
C LYS A 106 26.73 -0.09 -1.77
N GLN A 107 26.39 1.19 -1.86
CA GLN A 107 25.11 1.57 -2.46
C GLN A 107 25.11 1.17 -3.94
N PRO A 108 24.01 0.61 -4.46
CA PRO A 108 23.84 0.27 -5.88
C PRO A 108 23.57 1.55 -6.70
N ARG A 109 24.41 2.58 -6.53
CA ARG A 109 24.26 3.86 -7.18
C ARG A 109 25.18 3.96 -8.39
N ARG A 110 24.59 4.21 -9.55
CA ARG A 110 25.31 4.61 -10.76
C ARG A 110 25.68 6.10 -10.67
N ASP A 111 26.85 6.47 -11.17
CA ASP A 111 27.25 7.87 -11.26
C ASP A 111 26.19 8.68 -12.01
N GLY A 112 25.76 9.80 -11.40
CA GLY A 112 24.72 10.67 -11.94
C GLY A 112 23.26 10.23 -11.68
N ALA A 113 23.02 9.09 -11.01
CA ALA A 113 21.67 8.64 -10.70
C ALA A 113 20.90 9.61 -9.79
N SER A 114 19.61 9.81 -10.07
CA SER A 114 18.69 10.57 -9.24
C SER A 114 18.48 9.90 -7.87
N ARG A 115 17.87 10.62 -6.93
CA ARG A 115 17.56 10.07 -5.61
C ARG A 115 16.53 8.93 -5.71
N GLU A 116 15.57 9.07 -6.60
CA GLU A 116 14.50 8.10 -6.88
C GLU A 116 15.08 6.85 -7.53
N GLU A 117 15.97 7.00 -8.52
CA GLU A 117 16.64 5.86 -9.17
C GLU A 117 17.50 5.07 -8.17
N ALA A 118 18.20 5.78 -7.27
CA ALA A 118 18.97 5.15 -6.20
C ALA A 118 18.05 4.41 -5.21
N ALA A 119 16.91 4.98 -4.85
CA ALA A 119 15.93 4.34 -3.97
C ALA A 119 15.31 3.09 -4.61
N GLU A 120 14.96 3.13 -5.89
CA GLU A 120 14.49 1.95 -6.63
C GLU A 120 15.55 0.83 -6.66
N ALA A 121 16.82 1.18 -6.94
CA ALA A 121 17.91 0.21 -6.96
C ALA A 121 18.13 -0.44 -5.59
N GLN A 122 18.08 0.35 -4.52
CA GLN A 122 18.18 -0.15 -3.15
C GLN A 122 17.03 -1.12 -2.82
N LEU A 123 15.79 -0.77 -3.15
CA LEU A 123 14.65 -1.65 -2.90
C LEU A 123 14.74 -2.97 -3.68
N ARG A 124 15.23 -2.95 -4.93
CA ARG A 124 15.47 -4.17 -5.71
C ARG A 124 16.53 -5.07 -5.09
N GLU A 125 17.60 -4.49 -4.56
CA GLU A 125 18.60 -5.26 -3.83
C GLU A 125 18.03 -5.83 -2.51
N LEU A 126 17.25 -5.05 -1.77
CA LEU A 126 16.59 -5.53 -0.55
C LEU A 126 15.61 -6.68 -0.82
N ILE A 127 14.88 -6.63 -1.93
CA ILE A 127 14.05 -7.74 -2.40
C ILE A 127 14.92 -8.98 -2.63
N ALA A 128 15.99 -8.86 -3.43
CA ALA A 128 16.88 -9.99 -3.75
C ALA A 128 17.49 -10.62 -2.50
N VAL A 129 18.07 -9.83 -1.59
CA VAL A 129 18.66 -10.37 -0.35
C VAL A 129 17.60 -10.94 0.59
N THR A 130 16.38 -10.41 0.58
CA THR A 130 15.25 -11.01 1.31
C THR A 130 14.92 -12.39 0.74
N GLU A 131 14.91 -12.51 -0.59
CA GLU A 131 14.65 -13.78 -1.26
C GLU A 131 15.71 -14.84 -0.94
N ASP A 132 16.97 -14.44 -0.91
CA ASP A 132 18.10 -15.34 -0.62
C ASP A 132 18.19 -15.72 0.86
N THR A 133 17.77 -14.81 1.77
CA THR A 133 17.94 -15.00 3.22
C THR A 133 16.75 -15.69 3.87
N LEU A 134 15.53 -15.29 3.51
CA LEU A 134 14.30 -15.81 4.11
C LEU A 134 13.67 -16.87 3.19
N THR A 135 14.28 -18.05 3.09
CA THR A 135 13.93 -19.07 2.09
C THR A 135 12.69 -19.92 2.39
N ASN A 136 12.20 -19.96 3.65
CA ASN A 136 11.05 -20.80 4.02
C ASN A 136 9.69 -20.14 3.69
N PRO A 137 8.90 -20.67 2.73
CA PRO A 137 7.59 -20.13 2.39
C PRO A 137 6.51 -20.46 3.45
N GLU A 138 6.71 -21.47 4.30
CA GLU A 138 5.75 -21.82 5.35
C GLU A 138 5.91 -20.96 6.62
N GLY A 139 6.78 -19.93 6.58
CA GLY A 139 7.11 -19.09 7.73
C GLY A 139 8.08 -19.77 8.69
N TYR A 140 8.30 -19.17 9.87
CA TYR A 140 9.32 -19.58 10.84
C TYR A 140 8.71 -19.74 12.25
N THR A 141 9.21 -20.67 13.05
CA THR A 141 8.83 -20.80 14.47
C THR A 141 9.56 -19.77 15.33
N ARG A 142 9.12 -19.62 16.59
CA ARG A 142 9.80 -18.75 17.57
C ARG A 142 11.25 -19.18 17.78
N GLU A 143 11.50 -20.48 17.83
CA GLU A 143 12.83 -21.07 18.05
C GLU A 143 13.76 -20.79 16.87
N GLU A 144 13.27 -20.94 15.63
CA GLU A 144 14.03 -20.64 14.42
C GLU A 144 14.44 -19.16 14.37
N ILE A 145 13.51 -18.25 14.69
CA ILE A 145 13.78 -16.80 14.70
C ILE A 145 14.73 -16.45 15.85
N ALA A 146 14.46 -16.95 17.07
CA ALA A 146 15.28 -16.67 18.25
C ALA A 146 16.73 -17.14 18.06
N GLY A 147 16.92 -18.30 17.43
CA GLY A 147 18.24 -18.83 17.09
C GLY A 147 19.06 -17.91 16.20
N VAL A 148 18.43 -17.27 15.20
CA VAL A 148 19.10 -16.30 14.32
C VAL A 148 19.39 -14.99 15.03
N LEU A 149 18.46 -14.52 15.88
CA LEU A 149 18.64 -13.30 16.67
C LEU A 149 19.66 -13.48 17.83
N GLY A 150 20.02 -14.72 18.17
CA GLY A 150 20.90 -15.01 19.29
C GLY A 150 20.26 -14.77 20.67
N VAL A 151 18.95 -14.95 20.77
CA VAL A 151 18.15 -14.78 22.00
C VAL A 151 17.38 -16.06 22.32
N SER A 152 16.81 -16.14 23.52
CA SER A 152 15.86 -17.20 23.88
C SER A 152 14.46 -16.93 23.29
N PRO A 153 13.61 -17.97 23.11
CA PRO A 153 12.21 -17.78 22.71
C PRO A 153 11.43 -16.86 23.66
N ALA A 154 11.70 -16.93 24.97
CA ALA A 154 11.07 -16.07 25.96
C ALA A 154 11.46 -14.59 25.78
N GLU A 155 12.73 -14.30 25.50
CA GLU A 155 13.20 -12.94 25.21
C GLU A 155 12.61 -12.42 23.89
N LEU A 156 12.51 -13.27 22.86
CA LEU A 156 11.84 -12.93 21.61
C LEU A 156 10.38 -12.51 21.84
N GLU A 157 9.64 -13.23 22.68
CA GLU A 157 8.28 -12.85 23.06
C GLU A 157 8.23 -11.52 23.81
N GLN A 158 9.17 -11.27 24.73
CA GLN A 158 9.25 -9.98 25.41
C GLN A 158 9.50 -8.82 24.45
N ILE A 159 10.35 -9.01 23.44
CA ILE A 159 10.68 -7.96 22.46
C ILE A 159 9.48 -7.66 21.55
N PHE A 160 8.85 -8.69 20.96
CA PHE A 160 7.90 -8.48 19.88
C PHE A 160 6.43 -8.62 20.26
N MET A 161 6.11 -9.30 21.36
CA MET A 161 4.73 -9.70 21.69
C MET A 161 4.22 -9.14 23.02
N SER A 162 5.07 -8.46 23.80
CA SER A 162 4.68 -7.85 25.08
C SER A 162 3.67 -6.70 24.93
N LYS A 163 3.80 -5.90 23.86
CA LYS A 163 2.93 -4.75 23.59
C LYS A 163 1.72 -5.08 22.72
N LEU A 164 1.78 -6.17 21.96
CA LEU A 164 0.79 -6.55 20.95
C LEU A 164 0.46 -8.03 21.11
N SER A 165 -0.82 -8.32 21.39
CA SER A 165 -1.30 -9.70 21.40
C SER A 165 -1.25 -10.28 19.99
N VAL A 166 -0.66 -11.47 19.86
CA VAL A 166 -0.51 -12.22 18.61
C VAL A 166 -0.78 -13.70 18.86
N ARG A 167 -1.44 -14.36 17.91
CA ARG A 167 -1.73 -15.79 17.92
C ARG A 167 -1.26 -16.41 16.61
N ALA A 168 -0.09 -17.03 16.64
CA ALA A 168 0.48 -17.76 15.53
C ALA A 168 1.52 -18.78 16.02
N ASP A 169 1.60 -19.91 15.34
CA ASP A 169 2.63 -20.93 15.54
C ASP A 169 3.84 -20.68 14.62
N ARG A 170 3.60 -20.12 13.44
CA ARG A 170 4.61 -19.73 12.45
C ARG A 170 4.40 -18.29 11.99
N PHE A 171 5.50 -17.61 11.67
CA PHE A 171 5.54 -16.22 11.22
C PHE A 171 6.07 -16.13 9.79
N LYS A 172 5.28 -15.59 8.85
CA LYS A 172 5.60 -15.53 7.41
C LYS A 172 6.52 -14.35 7.07
N LEU A 173 7.71 -14.34 7.69
CA LEU A 173 8.68 -13.23 7.60
C LEU A 173 9.03 -12.87 6.15
N ARG A 174 9.27 -13.90 5.31
CA ARG A 174 9.61 -13.73 3.89
C ARG A 174 8.56 -12.89 3.17
N GLN A 175 7.32 -13.35 3.19
CA GLN A 175 6.24 -12.75 2.43
C GLN A 175 5.95 -11.33 2.91
N ARG A 176 6.06 -11.08 4.22
CA ARG A 176 5.79 -9.74 4.76
C ARG A 176 6.88 -8.75 4.37
N ALA A 177 8.15 -9.17 4.44
CA ALA A 177 9.27 -8.35 3.99
C ALA A 177 9.19 -8.05 2.49
N LEU A 178 8.95 -9.08 1.67
CA LEU A 178 8.77 -8.90 0.22
C LEU A 178 7.62 -7.95 -0.10
N HIS A 179 6.45 -8.16 0.51
CA HIS A 179 5.32 -7.25 0.32
C HIS A 179 5.70 -5.80 0.61
N VAL A 180 6.36 -5.53 1.74
CA VAL A 180 6.70 -4.16 2.16
C VAL A 180 7.71 -3.51 1.21
N PHE A 181 8.78 -4.21 0.83
CA PHE A 181 9.79 -3.64 -0.08
C PHE A 181 9.25 -3.47 -1.50
N GLU A 182 8.51 -4.45 -2.01
CA GLU A 182 7.88 -4.35 -3.32
C GLU A 182 6.80 -3.27 -3.35
N GLU A 183 6.03 -3.08 -2.28
CA GLU A 183 5.01 -2.03 -2.22
C GLU A 183 5.65 -0.64 -2.19
N ALA A 184 6.74 -0.47 -1.43
CA ALA A 184 7.53 0.76 -1.49
C ALA A 184 8.07 1.02 -2.91
N LEU A 185 8.52 -0.03 -3.60
CA LEU A 185 8.99 0.07 -4.99
C LEU A 185 7.83 0.44 -5.95
N ARG A 186 6.65 -0.15 -5.77
CA ARG A 186 5.44 0.18 -6.56
C ARG A 186 5.01 1.63 -6.37
N VAL A 187 5.17 2.20 -5.16
CA VAL A 187 4.94 3.64 -4.94
C VAL A 187 5.87 4.48 -5.81
N LEU A 188 7.17 4.19 -5.84
CA LEU A 188 8.12 4.91 -6.70
C LEU A 188 7.80 4.74 -8.18
N GLN A 189 7.45 3.53 -8.61
CA GLN A 189 7.04 3.25 -9.98
C GLN A 189 5.76 4.00 -10.38
N PHE A 190 4.76 4.06 -9.49
CA PHE A 190 3.55 4.83 -9.73
C PHE A 190 3.88 6.31 -9.91
N MET A 191 4.72 6.88 -9.03
CA MET A 191 5.16 8.26 -9.12
C MET A 191 5.96 8.54 -10.40
N LYS A 192 6.83 7.61 -10.82
CA LYS A 192 7.58 7.70 -12.07
C LYS A 192 6.66 7.76 -13.29
N VAL A 193 5.70 6.85 -13.38
CA VAL A 193 4.71 6.87 -14.47
C VAL A 193 3.92 8.18 -14.41
N LEU A 194 3.50 8.60 -13.21
CA LEU A 194 2.66 9.77 -13.03
C LEU A 194 3.35 11.09 -13.38
N GLU A 195 4.62 11.26 -13.02
CA GLU A 195 5.35 12.54 -13.14
C GLU A 195 6.31 12.60 -14.34
N GLN A 196 6.88 11.47 -14.76
CA GLN A 196 7.90 11.43 -15.82
C GLN A 196 7.34 10.92 -17.16
N GLU A 197 6.29 10.10 -17.12
CA GLU A 197 5.65 9.55 -18.32
C GLU A 197 4.28 10.21 -18.61
N ALA A 198 3.98 11.32 -17.93
CA ALA A 198 2.73 12.05 -18.14
C ALA A 198 2.57 12.47 -19.62
N PRO A 199 1.35 12.39 -20.18
CA PRO A 199 1.08 12.96 -21.49
C PRO A 199 1.35 14.47 -21.48
N ALA A 200 1.75 15.01 -22.63
CA ALA A 200 1.96 16.43 -22.78
C ALA A 200 0.68 17.22 -22.41
N PRO A 201 0.79 18.35 -21.70
CA PRO A 201 -0.37 19.14 -21.35
C PRO A 201 -1.10 19.61 -22.60
N ALA A 202 -2.43 19.49 -22.61
CA ALA A 202 -3.26 19.98 -23.71
C ALA A 202 -3.02 21.49 -23.93
N PRO A 203 -2.97 21.98 -25.18
CA PRO A 203 -2.70 23.38 -25.46
C PRO A 203 -3.77 24.29 -24.82
N ALA A 204 -3.33 25.42 -24.25
CA ALA A 204 -4.13 26.36 -23.47
C ALA A 204 -5.25 27.11 -24.26
N SER A 205 -5.46 26.81 -25.54
CA SER A 205 -6.55 27.37 -26.32
C SER A 205 -7.86 26.69 -25.92
N GLY A 206 -8.83 27.45 -25.40
CA GLY A 206 -10.09 27.02 -24.77
C GLY A 206 -11.10 26.20 -25.59
N ALA A 207 -10.65 25.38 -26.54
CA ALA A 207 -11.34 24.15 -26.90
C ALA A 207 -10.71 23.03 -26.09
N ALA A 208 -11.49 22.10 -25.55
CA ALA A 208 -10.97 20.84 -25.03
C ALA A 208 -10.31 20.10 -26.20
N ALA A 209 -9.04 20.41 -26.50
CA ALA A 209 -8.20 19.57 -27.32
C ALA A 209 -8.05 18.30 -26.50
N ALA A 210 -8.88 17.30 -26.83
CA ALA A 210 -8.79 15.98 -26.25
C ALA A 210 -7.32 15.58 -26.28
N ALA A 211 -6.75 15.23 -25.13
CA ALA A 211 -5.46 14.57 -25.13
C ALA A 211 -5.55 13.41 -26.14
N ASP A 212 -4.49 13.16 -26.91
CA ASP A 212 -4.39 11.93 -27.70
C ASP A 212 -4.75 10.73 -26.81
N ASP A 213 -5.22 9.62 -27.38
CA ASP A 213 -5.63 8.44 -26.61
C ASP A 213 -4.55 8.02 -25.58
N THR A 214 -4.83 8.28 -24.31
CA THR A 214 -3.96 8.00 -23.17
C THR A 214 -4.26 6.64 -22.56
N THR A 215 -5.03 5.77 -23.22
CA THR A 215 -5.40 4.44 -22.70
C THR A 215 -4.17 3.62 -22.30
N ALA A 216 -3.09 3.67 -23.08
CA ALA A 216 -1.85 2.95 -22.75
C ALA A 216 -1.20 3.48 -21.46
N TYR A 217 -1.20 4.80 -21.25
CA TYR A 217 -0.73 5.44 -20.03
C TYR A 217 -1.59 5.05 -18.82
N ASN A 218 -2.92 5.16 -18.95
CA ASN A 218 -3.87 4.77 -17.92
C ASN A 218 -3.71 3.29 -17.51
N ARG A 219 -3.48 2.40 -18.48
CA ARG A 219 -3.19 0.98 -18.22
C ARG A 219 -1.90 0.75 -17.44
N ARG A 220 -0.84 1.56 -17.67
CA ARG A 220 0.41 1.44 -16.89
C ARG A 220 0.20 1.80 -15.43
N LEU A 221 -0.48 2.90 -15.14
CA LEU A 221 -0.88 3.26 -13.76
C LEU A 221 -1.76 2.15 -13.14
N GLY A 222 -2.73 1.64 -13.90
CA GLY A 222 -3.64 0.58 -13.48
C GLY A 222 -2.94 -0.74 -13.16
N ALA A 223 -1.92 -1.10 -13.93
CA ALA A 223 -1.12 -2.29 -13.71
C ALA A 223 -0.39 -2.25 -12.35
N VAL A 224 0.09 -1.09 -11.92
CA VAL A 224 0.72 -0.93 -10.60
C VAL A 224 -0.31 -1.17 -9.48
N LEU A 225 -1.52 -0.62 -9.60
CA LEU A 225 -2.62 -0.87 -8.65
C LEU A 225 -2.98 -2.36 -8.56
N ASN A 226 -3.03 -3.06 -9.69
CA ASN A 226 -3.32 -4.50 -9.74
C ASN A 226 -2.21 -5.33 -9.08
N ALA A 227 -0.94 -5.00 -9.35
CA ALA A 227 0.20 -5.65 -8.72
C ALA A 227 0.20 -5.46 -7.19
N THR A 228 -0.23 -4.29 -6.70
CA THR A 228 -0.47 -4.10 -5.27
C THR A 228 -1.58 -5.02 -4.76
N GLN A 229 -2.71 -5.14 -5.45
CA GLN A 229 -3.80 -6.03 -5.01
C GLN A 229 -3.34 -7.48 -4.89
N ASP A 230 -2.59 -7.97 -5.88
CA ASP A 230 -2.05 -9.32 -5.88
C ASP A 230 -1.07 -9.51 -4.72
N SER A 231 -0.17 -8.57 -4.47
CA SER A 231 0.73 -8.61 -3.32
C SER A 231 -0.02 -8.56 -1.98
N CYS A 232 -1.06 -7.74 -1.86
CA CYS A 232 -1.92 -7.69 -0.67
C CYS A 232 -2.65 -9.02 -0.41
N ARG A 233 -3.13 -9.68 -1.48
CA ARG A 233 -3.83 -10.96 -1.37
C ARG A 233 -2.88 -12.11 -1.06
N ASP A 234 -1.78 -12.22 -1.82
CA ASP A 234 -0.97 -13.43 -1.86
C ASP A 234 0.23 -13.35 -0.89
N LEU A 235 0.90 -12.18 -0.80
CA LEU A 235 2.07 -11.99 0.06
C LEU A 235 1.70 -11.42 1.43
N TYR A 236 0.79 -10.45 1.51
CA TYR A 236 0.40 -9.87 2.80
C TYR A 236 -0.82 -10.54 3.42
N GLU A 237 -1.55 -11.37 2.66
CA GLU A 237 -2.74 -12.09 3.13
C GLU A 237 -3.72 -11.17 3.89
N CYS A 238 -3.98 -9.98 3.32
CA CYS A 238 -4.89 -8.98 3.84
C CYS A 238 -6.07 -8.66 2.91
N SER A 239 -6.27 -9.43 1.84
CA SER A 239 -7.50 -9.36 1.05
C SER A 239 -8.67 -10.08 1.74
N ALA A 240 -9.79 -10.21 1.02
CA ALA A 240 -10.95 -11.02 1.36
C ALA A 240 -11.64 -11.47 0.05
N PRO A 241 -12.39 -12.59 0.04
CA PRO A 241 -13.11 -13.03 -1.16
C PRO A 241 -13.97 -11.93 -1.79
N GLU A 242 -14.61 -11.12 -0.95
CA GLU A 242 -15.43 -9.98 -1.34
C GLU A 242 -14.65 -8.87 -2.02
N ILE A 243 -13.45 -8.57 -1.50
CA ILE A 243 -12.54 -7.60 -2.10
C ILE A 243 -12.09 -8.10 -3.47
N ASP A 244 -11.72 -9.39 -3.55
CA ASP A 244 -11.24 -10.00 -4.78
C ASP A 244 -12.34 -10.05 -5.85
N GLU A 245 -13.58 -10.36 -5.45
CA GLU A 245 -14.74 -10.34 -6.33
C GLU A 245 -15.06 -8.92 -6.84
N LEU A 246 -15.08 -7.90 -5.97
CA LEU A 246 -15.27 -6.50 -6.38
C LEU A 246 -14.18 -6.04 -7.36
N CYS A 247 -12.91 -6.37 -7.08
CA CYS A 247 -11.80 -6.03 -7.99
C CYS A 247 -11.92 -6.74 -9.33
N ARG A 248 -12.31 -8.02 -9.35
CA ARG A 248 -12.50 -8.79 -10.57
C ARG A 248 -13.61 -8.18 -11.43
N ILE A 249 -14.81 -7.98 -10.86
CA ILE A 249 -15.96 -7.41 -11.57
C ILE A 249 -15.59 -6.05 -12.19
N ALA A 250 -14.90 -5.19 -11.43
CA ALA A 250 -14.49 -3.89 -11.90
C ALA A 250 -13.58 -3.96 -13.13
N ARG A 251 -12.57 -4.83 -13.09
CA ARG A 251 -11.62 -5.01 -14.20
C ARG A 251 -12.30 -5.59 -15.44
N ASP A 252 -13.16 -6.59 -15.26
CA ASP A 252 -13.91 -7.22 -16.35
C ASP A 252 -14.84 -6.22 -17.07
N ASN A 253 -15.23 -5.13 -16.40
CA ASN A 253 -16.18 -4.13 -16.92
C ASN A 253 -15.54 -2.75 -17.24
N GLY A 254 -14.21 -2.63 -17.17
CA GLY A 254 -13.49 -1.46 -17.70
C GLY A 254 -12.53 -0.76 -16.75
N SER A 255 -12.36 -1.21 -15.51
CA SER A 255 -11.33 -0.67 -14.61
C SER A 255 -9.92 -1.00 -15.13
N TYR A 256 -9.05 0.01 -15.18
CA TYR A 256 -7.63 -0.17 -15.47
C TYR A 256 -6.88 -0.84 -14.31
N GLY A 257 -7.28 -0.53 -13.07
CA GLY A 257 -6.61 -1.00 -11.86
C GLY A 257 -7.54 -1.00 -10.66
N SER A 258 -7.54 -2.09 -9.90
CA SER A 258 -8.45 -2.29 -8.76
C SER A 258 -7.73 -2.95 -7.60
N ARG A 259 -7.85 -2.37 -6.41
CA ARG A 259 -7.24 -2.89 -5.18
C ARG A 259 -8.04 -2.56 -3.93
N LEU A 260 -7.79 -3.29 -2.85
CA LEU A 260 -8.24 -2.90 -1.51
C LEU A 260 -7.67 -1.55 -1.09
N THR A 261 -8.32 -0.87 -0.15
CA THR A 261 -7.78 0.31 0.51
C THR A 261 -8.01 0.26 2.01
N GLY A 262 -7.11 0.85 2.78
CA GLY A 262 -7.06 0.70 4.23
C GLY A 262 -6.40 -0.62 4.66
N ALA A 263 -6.86 -1.18 5.78
CA ALA A 263 -6.19 -2.32 6.42
C ALA A 263 -6.44 -3.66 5.74
N GLY A 264 -7.53 -3.80 4.98
CA GLY A 264 -7.96 -5.08 4.40
C GLY A 264 -8.81 -5.94 5.34
N TRP A 265 -8.93 -7.24 4.98
CA TRP A 265 -9.86 -8.21 5.58
C TRP A 265 -11.32 -7.72 5.57
N GLY A 266 -11.72 -7.09 4.45
CA GLY A 266 -12.97 -6.35 4.30
C GLY A 266 -12.73 -4.84 4.11
N GLY A 267 -13.76 -4.03 4.37
CA GLY A 267 -13.70 -2.60 4.15
C GLY A 267 -13.97 -2.22 2.68
N CYS A 268 -13.11 -1.37 2.10
CA CYS A 268 -13.36 -0.78 0.79
C CYS A 268 -12.27 -1.14 -0.24
N THR A 269 -12.63 -1.00 -1.50
CA THR A 269 -11.76 -1.11 -2.67
C THR A 269 -11.74 0.21 -3.43
N VAL A 270 -10.62 0.51 -4.08
CA VAL A 270 -10.43 1.66 -4.97
C VAL A 270 -10.17 1.18 -6.39
N HIS A 271 -10.83 1.83 -7.35
CA HIS A 271 -10.83 1.43 -8.75
C HIS A 271 -10.54 2.64 -9.63
N MET A 272 -9.55 2.52 -10.49
CA MET A 272 -9.25 3.51 -11.50
C MET A 272 -10.00 3.12 -12.78
N VAL A 273 -10.98 3.93 -13.19
CA VAL A 273 -11.96 3.63 -14.23
C VAL A 273 -12.01 4.80 -15.21
N PRO A 274 -12.05 4.58 -16.53
CA PRO A 274 -12.28 5.66 -17.46
C PRO A 274 -13.71 6.19 -17.29
N ALA A 275 -13.90 7.51 -17.40
CA ALA A 275 -15.14 8.21 -17.07
C ALA A 275 -16.36 7.65 -17.84
N ASP A 276 -16.15 7.23 -19.09
CA ASP A 276 -17.16 6.62 -19.97
C ASP A 276 -17.53 5.17 -19.59
N LYS A 277 -16.81 4.53 -18.67
CA LYS A 277 -17.10 3.18 -18.14
C LYS A 277 -17.59 3.15 -16.70
N VAL A 278 -17.73 4.32 -16.05
CA VAL A 278 -18.23 4.39 -14.66
C VAL A 278 -19.59 3.71 -14.52
N ALA A 279 -20.55 4.01 -15.40
CA ALA A 279 -21.88 3.40 -15.37
C ALA A 279 -21.82 1.87 -15.53
N ALA A 280 -21.04 1.38 -16.50
CA ALA A 280 -20.92 -0.06 -16.76
C ALA A 280 -20.34 -0.82 -15.56
N VAL A 281 -19.33 -0.25 -14.89
CA VAL A 281 -18.73 -0.85 -13.67
C VAL A 281 -19.73 -0.86 -12.52
N THR A 282 -20.44 0.26 -12.27
CA THR A 282 -21.43 0.36 -11.21
C THR A 282 -22.60 -0.62 -11.43
N GLU A 283 -23.12 -0.72 -12.64
CA GLU A 283 -24.18 -1.68 -12.99
C GLU A 283 -23.72 -3.13 -12.83
N ALA A 284 -22.46 -3.42 -13.17
CA ALA A 284 -21.89 -4.75 -13.00
C ALA A 284 -21.78 -5.13 -11.52
N TRP A 285 -21.33 -4.23 -10.65
CA TRP A 285 -21.32 -4.50 -9.21
C TRP A 285 -22.72 -4.68 -8.64
N GLU A 286 -23.69 -3.87 -9.06
CA GLU A 286 -25.07 -4.06 -8.62
C GLU A 286 -25.59 -5.44 -9.03
N ARG A 287 -25.44 -5.78 -10.31
CA ARG A 287 -25.89 -7.06 -10.87
C ARG A 287 -25.19 -8.27 -10.25
N GLU A 288 -23.87 -8.23 -10.12
CA GLU A 288 -23.06 -9.41 -9.81
C GLU A 288 -22.68 -9.53 -8.33
N TYR A 289 -22.69 -8.44 -7.56
CA TYR A 289 -22.23 -8.43 -6.17
C TYR A 289 -23.31 -7.95 -5.19
N TYR A 290 -23.81 -6.72 -5.33
CA TYR A 290 -24.71 -6.12 -4.34
C TYR A 290 -26.14 -6.69 -4.37
N SER A 291 -26.64 -7.12 -5.53
CA SER A 291 -27.97 -7.76 -5.66
C SER A 291 -28.10 -9.05 -4.84
N LYS A 292 -26.97 -9.71 -4.55
CA LYS A 292 -26.89 -10.96 -3.79
C LYS A 292 -26.79 -10.74 -2.27
N ARG A 293 -26.86 -9.48 -1.81
CA ARG A 293 -26.69 -9.09 -0.42
C ARG A 293 -27.93 -8.40 0.13
N GLU A 294 -28.21 -8.68 1.40
CA GLU A 294 -29.24 -7.98 2.16
C GLU A 294 -28.67 -6.63 2.63
N LEU A 295 -29.00 -5.57 1.89
CA LEU A 295 -28.57 -4.20 2.19
C LEU A 295 -29.81 -3.31 2.37
N THR A 296 -29.74 -2.38 3.31
CA THR A 296 -30.75 -1.30 3.41
C THR A 296 -30.65 -0.38 2.19
N ALA A 297 -31.70 0.42 1.94
CA ALA A 297 -31.67 1.41 0.86
C ALA A 297 -30.49 2.39 1.00
N GLU A 298 -30.23 2.87 2.21
CA GLU A 298 -29.10 3.75 2.53
C GLU A 298 -27.74 3.06 2.29
N GLN A 299 -27.60 1.80 2.69
CA GLN A 299 -26.37 1.03 2.42
C GLN A 299 -26.16 0.86 0.92
N ARG A 300 -27.21 0.54 0.17
CA ARG A 300 -27.10 0.35 -1.29
C ARG A 300 -26.76 1.67 -2.01
N GLU A 301 -27.34 2.79 -1.58
CA GLU A 301 -27.01 4.13 -2.08
C GLU A 301 -25.55 4.51 -1.79
N GLY A 302 -25.07 4.21 -0.57
CA GLY A 302 -23.69 4.50 -0.15
C GLY A 302 -22.65 3.45 -0.57
N ALA A 303 -23.05 2.38 -1.26
CA ALA A 303 -22.17 1.26 -1.59
C ALA A 303 -21.01 1.64 -2.52
N VAL A 304 -21.26 2.59 -3.43
CA VAL A 304 -20.31 3.05 -4.43
C VAL A 304 -20.24 4.57 -4.42
N VAL A 305 -19.03 5.11 -4.28
CA VAL A 305 -18.77 6.55 -4.32
C VAL A 305 -17.85 6.86 -5.50
N VAL A 306 -18.31 7.72 -6.41
CA VAL A 306 -17.44 8.36 -7.41
C VAL A 306 -16.69 9.48 -6.69
N SER A 307 -15.39 9.31 -6.48
CA SER A 307 -14.58 10.22 -5.70
C SER A 307 -13.60 11.01 -6.57
N ARG A 308 -13.49 12.30 -6.27
CA ARG A 308 -12.39 13.17 -6.71
C ARG A 308 -11.60 13.60 -5.48
N PRO A 309 -10.27 13.84 -5.58
CA PRO A 309 -9.49 14.21 -4.41
C PRO A 309 -10.04 15.46 -3.71
N GLY A 310 -10.40 15.29 -2.43
CA GLY A 310 -11.05 16.30 -1.58
C GLY A 310 -10.09 17.28 -0.91
N SER A 311 -10.65 18.23 -0.18
CA SER A 311 -9.87 19.14 0.69
C SER A 311 -9.55 18.47 2.03
N GLY A 312 -8.43 18.82 2.64
CA GLY A 312 -8.10 18.45 4.01
C GLY A 312 -8.92 19.22 5.06
N SER A 313 -8.60 18.99 6.33
CA SER A 313 -9.26 19.60 7.49
C SER A 313 -9.32 21.12 7.42
N ALA A 314 -10.50 21.69 7.68
CA ALA A 314 -10.75 23.12 7.71
C ALA A 314 -11.66 23.50 8.89
N ALA A 315 -11.50 24.72 9.41
CA ALA A 315 -12.43 25.32 10.37
C ALA A 315 -13.32 26.34 9.64
N TYR A 316 -14.63 26.27 9.89
CA TYR A 316 -15.59 27.25 9.37
C TYR A 316 -15.93 28.24 10.48
N LEU A 317 -15.62 29.52 10.28
CA LEU A 317 -16.05 30.57 11.18
C LEU A 317 -17.49 30.96 10.83
N LEU A 318 -18.43 30.75 11.75
CA LEU A 318 -19.79 31.25 11.59
C LEU A 318 -19.79 32.74 11.91
N LYS A 319 -20.41 33.55 11.05
CA LYS A 319 -20.38 35.02 11.19
C LYS A 319 -21.15 35.55 12.41
N ASP A 320 -21.94 34.71 13.08
CA ASP A 320 -22.85 35.10 14.17
C ASP A 320 -22.73 34.20 15.42
N GLY A 321 -21.53 33.70 15.76
CA GLY A 321 -21.27 32.85 16.94
C GLY A 321 -20.05 33.27 17.73
#